data_AF-A0A3D5X5K2-F1
#
_entry.id   AF-A0A3D5X5K2-F1
#
_cell.length_a   1.000
_cell.length_b   1.000
_cell.length_c   1.000
_cell.angle_alpha   90.00
_cell.angle_beta   90.00
_cell.angle_gamma   90.00
#
_symmetry.space_group_name_H-M   'P 1'
#
loop_
_entity.id
_entity.type
_entity.pdbx_description
1 polymer ?
#
loop_
_entity_poly.entity_id
_entity_poly.type
_entity_poly.pdbx_seq_one_letter_code
_entity_poly.pdbx_strand_id
1 'polypeptide(L)'
;CSFCTISTHQGKFISSRSQKSILDEVKTVAKMPDFKGYLSDLGGPSANMYMMQGVDLKACEKCRKPSCIYPKVCPNLNTDHQPLINLYRKSRSVKGVKKAFIGSGIRYDLFADWSNSTNRQYFEEVVKHHVSGRLKVAPEHTEEEVLKHMRKPSFKLFVQLKEKFDSLNRIHALNQQLTPYFISSHPGCTIEHMQKLSDVVKAMGLRLEQVQDFTPTPMTLASTIFYTGMDPYTGKKVFVEDSKDGKLKQRELFFAKPYAPKKTIKRKR
;
A
#
# COMPACT_ATOMS: atom_id res chain seq x y z
N CYS A 1 6.65 2.51 -6.84
CA CYS A 1 5.81 3.72 -6.98
C CYS A 1 6.64 4.80 -7.66
N SER A 2 6.08 5.50 -8.64
CA SER A 2 6.76 6.59 -9.35
C SER A 2 6.80 7.91 -8.58
N PHE A 3 6.02 8.02 -7.50
CA PHE A 3 5.82 9.23 -6.68
C PHE A 3 6.48 9.16 -5.30
N CYS A 4 7.19 8.07 -4.98
CA CYS A 4 7.85 7.87 -3.68
C CYS A 4 9.36 8.12 -3.79
N THR A 5 9.94 8.82 -2.82
CA THR A 5 11.38 9.15 -2.76
C THR A 5 12.21 8.19 -1.93
N ILE A 6 11.60 7.21 -1.26
CA ILE A 6 12.31 6.31 -0.34
C ILE A 6 13.51 5.66 -1.02
N SER A 7 13.36 5.14 -2.24
CA SER A 7 14.48 4.49 -2.94
C SER A 7 15.59 5.46 -3.34
N THR A 8 15.26 6.73 -3.51
CA THR A 8 16.23 7.77 -3.87
C THR A 8 17.03 8.22 -2.66
N HIS A 9 16.38 8.31 -1.49
CA HIS A 9 17.02 8.75 -0.24
C HIS A 9 17.67 7.61 0.56
N GLN A 10 17.05 6.42 0.58
CA GLN A 10 17.49 5.27 1.39
C GLN A 10 18.13 4.16 0.54
N GLY A 11 18.18 4.32 -0.77
CA GLY A 11 18.73 3.34 -1.70
C GLY A 11 17.71 2.31 -2.19
N LYS A 12 18.11 1.57 -3.22
CA LYS A 12 17.26 0.58 -3.91
C LYS A 12 17.13 -0.74 -3.13
N PHE A 13 18.13 -1.10 -2.34
CA PHE A 13 18.22 -2.39 -1.65
C PHE A 13 17.62 -2.30 -0.26
N ILE A 14 16.88 -3.34 0.13
CA ILE A 14 16.29 -3.42 1.47
C ILE A 14 17.38 -3.76 2.48
N SER A 15 17.58 -2.89 3.47
CA SER A 15 18.41 -3.17 4.64
C SER A 15 17.54 -3.74 5.76
N SER A 16 17.90 -4.91 6.27
CA SER A 16 17.20 -5.57 7.37
C SER A 16 18.13 -5.78 8.56
N ARG A 17 17.62 -5.52 9.77
CA ARG A 17 18.29 -5.95 11.02
C ARG A 17 18.25 -7.48 11.11
N SER A 18 19.19 -8.07 11.84
CA SER A 18 19.11 -9.49 12.15
C SER A 18 17.91 -9.80 13.06
N GLN A 19 17.32 -10.99 12.91
CA GLN A 19 16.21 -11.44 13.77
C GLN A 19 16.61 -11.38 15.25
N LYS A 20 17.85 -11.74 15.59
CA LYS A 20 18.38 -11.65 16.96
C LYS A 20 18.32 -10.22 17.49
N SER A 21 18.82 -9.25 16.72
CA SER A 21 18.82 -7.83 17.10
C SER A 21 17.40 -7.32 17.37
N ILE A 22 16.44 -7.66 16.50
CA ILE A 22 15.04 -7.25 16.67
C ILE A 22 14.44 -7.90 17.92
N LEU A 23 14.64 -9.20 18.13
CA LEU A 23 14.09 -9.89 19.30
C LEU A 23 14.71 -9.42 20.62
N ASP A 24 15.99 -9.03 20.63
CA ASP A 24 16.64 -8.50 21.82
C ASP A 24 16.10 -7.09 22.18
N GLU A 25 15.74 -6.27 21.18
CA GLU A 25 15.00 -5.02 21.38
C GLU A 25 13.58 -5.28 21.90
N VAL A 26 12.84 -6.22 21.31
CA VAL A 26 11.49 -6.59 21.77
C VAL A 26 11.51 -7.03 23.25
N LYS A 27 12.51 -7.83 23.66
CA LYS A 27 12.68 -8.21 25.08
C LYS A 27 12.99 -7.03 25.98
N THR A 28 13.71 -6.03 25.48
CA THR A 28 14.04 -4.81 26.24
C THR A 28 12.79 -3.97 26.44
N VAL A 29 12.02 -3.72 25.38
CA VAL A 29 10.72 -3.04 25.44
C VAL A 29 9.77 -3.78 26.38
N ALA A 30 9.72 -5.12 26.31
CA ALA A 30 8.87 -5.94 27.17
C ALA A 30 9.15 -5.84 28.67
N LYS A 31 10.34 -5.34 29.06
CA LYS A 31 10.74 -5.14 30.47
C LYS A 31 10.49 -3.71 30.96
N MET A 32 10.08 -2.78 30.10
CA MET A 32 9.83 -1.40 30.49
C MET A 32 8.62 -1.32 31.46
N PRO A 33 8.70 -0.54 32.55
CA PRO A 33 7.65 -0.50 33.58
C PRO A 33 6.26 -0.10 33.08
N ASP A 34 6.21 0.72 32.04
CA ASP A 34 4.99 1.25 31.43
C ASP A 34 4.48 0.40 30.26
N PHE A 35 5.24 -0.60 29.80
CA PHE A 35 4.83 -1.45 28.67
C PHE A 35 3.61 -2.31 29.02
N LYS A 36 2.53 -2.13 28.25
CA LYS A 36 1.24 -2.81 28.49
C LYS A 36 1.06 -4.15 27.76
N GLY A 37 2.09 -4.57 27.02
CA GLY A 37 2.10 -5.82 26.26
C GLY A 37 1.79 -5.68 24.76
N TYR A 38 1.69 -4.46 24.22
CA TYR A 38 1.31 -4.24 22.82
C TYR A 38 2.45 -3.54 22.09
N LEU A 39 3.06 -4.21 21.11
CA LEU A 39 3.97 -3.54 20.16
C LEU A 39 3.12 -2.87 19.09
N SER A 40 3.28 -1.55 18.94
CA SER A 40 2.45 -0.72 18.05
C SER A 40 2.76 -0.94 16.57
N ASP A 41 4.02 -1.24 16.24
CA ASP A 41 4.44 -1.59 14.89
C ASP A 41 5.64 -2.55 14.92
N LEU A 42 5.67 -3.49 13.99
CA LEU A 42 6.76 -4.43 13.76
C LEU A 42 6.99 -4.53 12.24
N GLY A 43 7.63 -3.50 11.70
CA GLY A 43 7.86 -3.36 10.27
C GLY A 43 8.76 -2.17 9.93
N GLY A 44 9.07 -2.03 8.65
CA GLY A 44 9.71 -0.84 8.07
C GLY A 44 8.71 -0.05 7.20
N PRO A 45 9.20 0.82 6.30
CA PRO A 45 8.33 1.62 5.42
C PRO A 45 7.31 0.81 4.59
N SER A 46 7.63 -0.45 4.31
CA SER A 46 6.65 -1.48 3.93
C SER A 46 6.83 -2.67 4.87
N ALA A 47 5.76 -3.09 5.54
CA ALA A 47 5.87 -4.05 6.64
C ALA A 47 6.33 -5.44 6.19
N ASN A 48 6.16 -5.78 4.91
CA ASN A 48 6.33 -7.13 4.39
C ASN A 48 7.56 -7.38 3.52
N MET A 49 8.59 -6.52 3.61
CA MET A 49 9.81 -6.64 2.80
C MET A 49 11.04 -7.13 3.58
N TYR A 50 10.87 -7.55 4.83
CA TYR A 50 11.96 -8.01 5.68
C TYR A 50 12.77 -9.13 5.01
N MET A 51 14.10 -8.95 4.93
CA MET A 51 15.07 -9.88 4.31
C MET A 51 14.88 -10.14 2.80
N MET A 52 14.00 -9.40 2.11
CA MET A 52 13.85 -9.53 0.66
C MET A 52 15.06 -8.93 -0.07
N GLN A 53 15.68 -9.73 -0.92
CA GLN A 53 16.84 -9.33 -1.73
C GLN A 53 16.92 -10.16 -3.02
N GLY A 54 17.86 -9.81 -3.89
CA GLY A 54 18.17 -10.63 -5.05
C GLY A 54 18.68 -12.01 -4.66
N VAL A 55 18.29 -13.05 -5.41
CA VAL A 55 18.85 -14.40 -5.28
C VAL A 55 20.30 -14.40 -5.79
N ASP A 56 20.53 -13.84 -6.98
CA ASP A 56 21.86 -13.50 -7.49
C ASP A 56 22.15 -12.00 -7.29
N LEU A 57 23.01 -11.69 -6.32
CA LEU A 57 23.42 -10.31 -6.02
C LEU A 57 24.37 -9.72 -7.07
N LYS A 58 25.19 -10.54 -7.75
CA LYS A 58 26.09 -10.05 -8.81
C LYS A 58 25.29 -9.57 -10.02
N ALA A 59 24.17 -10.23 -10.33
CA ALA A 59 23.23 -9.74 -11.32
C ALA A 59 22.56 -8.42 -10.88
N CYS A 60 22.24 -8.29 -9.59
CA CYS A 60 21.66 -7.06 -9.03
C CYS A 60 22.59 -5.85 -9.12
N GLU A 61 23.90 -6.02 -8.91
CA GLU A 61 24.89 -4.95 -9.00
C GLU A 61 24.92 -4.29 -10.40
N LYS A 62 24.72 -5.07 -11.46
CA LYS A 62 24.71 -4.58 -12.85
C LYS A 62 23.31 -4.13 -13.30
N CYS A 63 22.27 -4.35 -12.50
CA CYS A 63 20.88 -4.17 -12.88
C CYS A 63 20.45 -2.69 -12.89
N ARG A 64 20.27 -2.13 -14.09
CA ARG A 64 19.78 -0.76 -14.32
C ARG A 64 18.26 -0.60 -14.26
N LYS A 65 17.51 -1.69 -14.02
CA LYS A 65 16.04 -1.60 -13.93
C LYS A 65 15.65 -0.64 -12.79
N PRO A 66 14.70 0.28 -13.02
CA PRO A 66 14.31 1.26 -12.01
C PRO A 66 13.41 0.68 -10.92
N SER A 67 12.90 -0.55 -11.09
CA SER A 67 12.05 -1.24 -10.13
C SER A 67 12.24 -2.75 -10.23
N CYS A 68 12.25 -3.43 -9.08
CA CYS A 68 12.26 -4.89 -9.01
C CYS A 68 10.84 -5.50 -9.00
N ILE A 69 9.80 -4.68 -8.88
CA ILE A 69 8.42 -5.12 -8.65
C ILE A 69 7.43 -4.54 -9.66
N TYR A 70 7.92 -3.87 -10.70
CA TYR A 70 7.09 -3.29 -11.76
C TYR A 70 7.82 -3.42 -13.11
N PRO A 71 7.13 -3.75 -14.22
CA PRO A 71 5.68 -4.04 -14.33
C PRO A 71 5.26 -5.40 -13.75
N LYS A 72 6.21 -6.29 -13.50
CA LYS A 72 6.03 -7.56 -12.80
C LYS A 72 7.15 -7.73 -11.77
N VAL A 73 6.95 -8.61 -10.81
CA VAL A 73 7.99 -9.00 -9.85
C VAL A 73 9.16 -9.62 -10.61
N CYS A 74 10.37 -9.16 -10.29
CA CYS A 74 11.60 -9.67 -10.88
C CYS A 74 11.78 -11.13 -10.46
N PRO A 75 12.07 -12.05 -11.40
CA PRO A 75 12.30 -13.47 -11.06
C PRO A 75 13.53 -13.68 -10.18
N ASN A 76 14.47 -12.72 -10.16
CA ASN A 76 15.62 -12.75 -9.27
C ASN A 76 15.30 -12.21 -7.87
N LEU A 77 14.14 -11.59 -7.62
CA LEU A 77 13.79 -11.08 -6.29
C LEU A 77 13.24 -12.22 -5.43
N ASN A 78 13.91 -12.53 -4.33
CA ASN A 78 13.34 -13.42 -3.33
C ASN A 78 12.15 -12.73 -2.64
N THR A 79 10.96 -13.30 -2.83
CA THR A 79 9.70 -12.84 -2.22
C THR A 79 9.19 -13.79 -1.14
N ASP A 80 10.04 -14.72 -0.67
CA ASP A 80 9.70 -15.62 0.42
C ASP A 80 9.48 -14.85 1.74
N HIS A 81 8.26 -14.96 2.28
CA HIS A 81 7.87 -14.32 3.54
C HIS A 81 8.18 -15.18 4.77
N GLN A 82 8.72 -16.41 4.62
CA GLN A 82 9.01 -17.30 5.75
C GLN A 82 9.89 -16.65 6.85
N PRO A 83 10.96 -15.89 6.53
CA PRO A 83 11.75 -15.20 7.57
C PRO A 83 10.93 -14.22 8.41
N LEU A 84 9.97 -13.53 7.78
CA LEU A 84 9.09 -12.57 8.43
C LEU A 84 8.03 -13.28 9.30
N ILE A 85 7.41 -14.36 8.82
CA ILE A 85 6.50 -15.20 9.61
C ILE A 85 7.22 -15.68 10.89
N ASN A 86 8.47 -16.15 10.75
CA ASN A 86 9.26 -16.62 11.88
C ASN A 86 9.54 -15.48 12.88
N LEU A 87 9.86 -14.28 12.40
CA LEU A 87 10.08 -13.11 13.26
C LEU A 87 8.80 -12.73 14.01
N TYR A 88 7.65 -12.69 13.33
CA TYR A 88 6.34 -12.40 13.90
C TYR A 88 5.98 -13.37 15.02
N ARG A 89 6.07 -14.68 14.77
CA ARG A 89 5.80 -15.71 15.78
C ARG A 89 6.71 -15.57 16.99
N LYS A 90 8.02 -15.47 16.77
CA LYS A 90 9.00 -15.32 17.86
C LYS A 90 8.78 -14.05 18.67
N SER A 91 8.42 -12.93 18.04
CA SER A 91 8.14 -11.67 18.72
C SER A 91 6.91 -11.79 19.63
N ARG A 92 5.86 -12.49 19.19
CA ARG A 92 4.67 -12.77 20.02
C ARG A 92 4.95 -13.73 21.17
N SER A 93 5.95 -14.61 21.04
CA SER A 93 6.35 -15.55 22.10
C SER A 93 7.21 -14.91 23.20
N VAL A 94 7.64 -13.65 23.07
CA VAL A 94 8.41 -12.96 24.10
C VAL A 94 7.54 -12.71 25.34
N LYS A 95 8.01 -13.14 26.52
CA LYS A 95 7.32 -12.92 27.80
C LYS A 95 7.02 -11.43 28.00
N GLY A 96 5.77 -11.11 28.31
CA GLY A 96 5.28 -9.73 28.46
C GLY A 96 4.59 -9.19 27.21
N VAL A 97 4.83 -9.76 26.02
CA VAL A 97 4.13 -9.38 24.79
C VAL A 97 2.79 -10.12 24.68
N LYS A 98 1.71 -9.36 24.57
CA LYS A 98 0.34 -9.84 24.30
C LYS A 98 0.03 -9.85 22.80
N LYS A 99 0.42 -8.78 22.09
CA LYS A 99 0.25 -8.63 20.64
C LYS A 99 1.40 -7.81 20.05
N ALA A 100 1.71 -8.09 18.79
CA ALA A 100 2.60 -7.29 17.98
C ALA A 100 1.85 -6.88 16.72
N PHE A 101 1.64 -5.59 16.50
CA PHE A 101 0.86 -5.12 15.35
C PHE A 101 1.75 -4.69 14.19
N ILE A 102 1.14 -4.60 13.00
CA ILE A 102 1.71 -3.89 11.86
C ILE A 102 0.93 -2.59 11.64
N GLY A 103 1.57 -1.46 11.89
CA GLY A 103 1.03 -0.12 11.68
C GLY A 103 1.31 0.41 10.27
N SER A 104 2.28 -0.20 9.59
CA SER A 104 2.74 0.14 8.24
C SER A 104 1.98 -0.63 7.15
N GLY A 105 1.94 -0.07 5.94
CA GLY A 105 1.26 -0.68 4.80
C GLY A 105 1.98 -1.93 4.27
N ILE A 106 1.21 -2.86 3.70
CA ILE A 106 1.75 -4.06 3.04
C ILE A 106 1.62 -3.98 1.52
N ARG A 107 2.59 -4.59 0.83
CA ARG A 107 2.65 -4.70 -0.63
C ARG A 107 2.13 -6.06 -1.05
N TYR A 108 0.84 -6.09 -1.39
CA TYR A 108 0.12 -7.30 -1.77
C TYR A 108 0.61 -7.93 -3.07
N ASP A 109 1.20 -7.15 -3.97
CA ASP A 109 1.84 -7.68 -5.18
C ASP A 109 3.02 -8.62 -4.91
N LEU A 110 3.61 -8.58 -3.71
CA LEU A 110 4.69 -9.48 -3.31
C LEU A 110 4.22 -10.87 -2.87
N PHE A 111 2.92 -11.02 -2.57
CA PHE A 111 2.35 -12.30 -2.12
C PHE A 111 1.01 -12.62 -2.81
N ALA A 112 0.74 -11.99 -3.95
CA ALA A 112 -0.51 -12.17 -4.70
C ALA A 112 -0.61 -13.53 -5.40
N ASP A 113 0.47 -14.31 -5.47
CA ASP A 113 0.39 -15.70 -5.90
C ASP A 113 -0.19 -16.54 -4.77
N TRP A 114 -1.51 -16.74 -4.81
CA TRP A 114 -2.25 -17.52 -3.84
C TRP A 114 -2.04 -19.03 -3.99
N SER A 115 -1.36 -19.52 -5.03
CA SER A 115 -1.00 -20.94 -5.16
C SER A 115 0.18 -21.31 -4.25
N ASN A 116 1.04 -20.34 -3.93
CA ASN A 116 2.14 -20.48 -2.99
C ASN A 116 1.63 -20.58 -1.53
N SER A 117 1.99 -21.66 -0.84
CA SER A 117 1.57 -21.91 0.56
C SER A 117 2.12 -20.89 1.55
N THR A 118 3.37 -20.43 1.36
CA THR A 118 3.98 -19.42 2.23
C THR A 118 3.27 -18.08 2.14
N ASN A 119 2.83 -17.68 0.94
CA ASN A 119 2.05 -16.45 0.75
C ASN A 119 0.71 -16.51 1.50
N ARG A 120 0.01 -17.66 1.42
CA ARG A 120 -1.24 -17.88 2.17
C ARG A 120 -0.98 -17.86 3.69
N GLN A 121 0.07 -18.55 4.14
CA GLN A 121 0.44 -18.60 5.55
C GLN A 121 0.81 -17.21 6.10
N TYR A 122 1.56 -16.42 5.32
CA TYR A 122 1.92 -15.05 5.67
C TYR A 122 0.66 -14.20 5.86
N PHE A 123 -0.25 -14.24 4.89
CA PHE A 123 -1.46 -13.42 4.95
C PHE A 123 -2.39 -13.84 6.10
N GLU A 124 -2.55 -15.14 6.35
CA GLU A 124 -3.31 -15.64 7.50
C GLU A 124 -2.68 -15.24 8.83
N GLU A 125 -1.35 -15.35 8.98
CA GLU A 125 -0.63 -14.91 10.19
C GLU A 125 -0.90 -13.42 10.45
N VAL A 126 -0.77 -12.57 9.43
CA VAL A 126 -1.02 -11.13 9.54
C VAL A 126 -2.44 -10.83 10.01
N VAL A 127 -3.45 -11.35 9.31
CA VAL A 127 -4.87 -11.08 9.60
C VAL A 127 -5.23 -11.57 11.01
N LYS A 128 -4.82 -12.79 11.37
CA LYS A 128 -5.19 -13.40 12.65
C LYS A 128 -4.50 -12.77 13.86
N HIS A 129 -3.29 -12.21 13.68
CA HIS A 129 -2.43 -11.89 14.82
C HIS A 129 -1.85 -10.48 14.85
N HIS A 130 -1.69 -9.83 13.70
CA HIS A 130 -0.92 -8.58 13.58
C HIS A 130 -1.74 -7.36 13.15
N VAL A 131 -3.03 -7.52 12.88
CA VAL A 131 -3.94 -6.40 12.59
C VAL A 131 -4.64 -5.94 13.88
N SER A 132 -4.46 -4.67 14.25
CA SER A 132 -5.08 -4.04 15.44
C SER A 132 -6.53 -3.59 15.23
N GLY A 133 -7.08 -3.83 14.04
CA GLY A 133 -8.44 -3.46 13.64
C GLY A 133 -8.50 -2.99 12.19
N ARG A 134 -7.46 -2.29 11.72
CA ARG A 134 -7.36 -1.82 10.33
C ARG A 134 -6.10 -2.32 9.66
N LEU A 135 -6.25 -3.01 8.53
CA LEU A 135 -5.13 -3.39 7.68
C LEU A 135 -4.95 -2.35 6.59
N LYS A 136 -3.81 -1.64 6.63
CA LYS A 136 -3.48 -0.61 5.66
C LYS A 136 -2.92 -1.22 4.38
N VAL A 137 -3.55 -0.90 3.26
CA VAL A 137 -3.12 -1.33 1.93
C VAL A 137 -3.24 -0.17 0.96
N ALA A 138 -2.30 -0.03 0.03
CA ALA A 138 -2.30 1.10 -0.89
C ALA A 138 -2.44 0.63 -2.35
N PRO A 139 -3.68 0.49 -2.85
CA PRO A 139 -3.93 0.30 -4.29
C PRO A 139 -3.61 1.58 -5.10
N GLU A 140 -3.71 2.75 -4.48
CA GLU A 140 -3.45 4.10 -5.03
C GLU A 140 -4.45 4.57 -6.10
N HIS A 141 -4.90 3.68 -6.99
CA HIS A 141 -5.94 3.96 -7.98
C HIS A 141 -6.65 2.68 -8.44
N THR A 142 -7.76 2.80 -9.17
CA THR A 142 -8.47 1.68 -9.82
C THR A 142 -8.16 1.53 -11.31
N GLU A 143 -7.66 2.58 -11.96
CA GLU A 143 -7.62 2.68 -13.42
C GLU A 143 -6.24 2.27 -13.92
N GLU A 144 -6.19 1.31 -14.83
CA GLU A 144 -4.93 0.70 -15.31
C GLU A 144 -3.96 1.74 -15.89
N GLU A 145 -4.45 2.69 -16.68
CA GLU A 145 -3.58 3.71 -17.29
C GLU A 145 -2.95 4.64 -16.23
N VAL A 146 -3.69 5.00 -15.18
CA VAL A 146 -3.15 5.78 -14.07
C VAL A 146 -2.17 4.94 -13.25
N LEU A 147 -2.50 3.68 -12.96
CA LEU A 147 -1.64 2.74 -12.24
C LEU A 147 -0.30 2.50 -12.95
N LYS A 148 -0.29 2.48 -14.29
CA LYS A 148 0.94 2.40 -15.08
C LYS A 148 1.85 3.61 -14.84
N HIS A 149 1.30 4.82 -14.85
CA HIS A 149 2.06 6.03 -14.51
C HIS A 149 2.52 6.04 -13.05
N MET A 150 1.74 5.46 -12.14
CA MET A 150 2.10 5.26 -10.72
C MET A 150 3.15 4.15 -10.50
N ARG A 151 3.43 3.33 -11.51
CA ARG A 151 4.20 2.07 -11.41
C ARG A 151 3.64 1.13 -10.33
N LYS A 152 2.33 0.88 -10.39
CA LYS A 152 1.57 0.02 -9.49
C LYS A 152 0.97 -1.16 -10.27
N PRO A 153 0.72 -2.30 -9.61
CA PRO A 153 0.03 -3.43 -10.22
C PRO A 153 -1.44 -3.09 -10.49
N SER A 154 -2.10 -3.92 -11.30
CA SER A 154 -3.55 -3.87 -11.54
C SER A 154 -4.36 -3.88 -10.25
N PHE A 155 -5.46 -3.11 -10.24
CA PHE A 155 -6.42 -3.08 -9.13
C PHE A 155 -7.09 -4.45 -8.89
N LYS A 156 -7.09 -5.35 -9.88
CA LYS A 156 -7.61 -6.73 -9.74
C LYS A 156 -6.96 -7.49 -8.59
N LEU A 157 -5.67 -7.27 -8.34
CA LEU A 157 -4.95 -7.90 -7.23
C LEU A 157 -5.48 -7.41 -5.87
N PHE A 158 -5.92 -6.15 -5.77
CA PHE A 158 -6.55 -5.62 -4.55
C PHE A 158 -7.94 -6.22 -4.33
N VAL A 159 -8.72 -6.42 -5.39
CA VAL A 159 -10.03 -7.11 -5.30
C VAL A 159 -9.85 -8.51 -4.74
N GLN A 160 -8.91 -9.30 -5.27
CA GLN A 160 -8.60 -10.63 -4.76
C GLN A 160 -8.14 -10.61 -3.30
N LEU A 161 -7.26 -9.65 -2.93
CA LEU A 161 -6.83 -9.47 -1.55
C LEU A 161 -8.02 -9.22 -0.62
N LYS A 162 -8.96 -8.34 -1.02
CA LYS A 162 -10.16 -8.03 -0.24
C LYS A 162 -11.03 -9.26 -0.04
N GLU A 163 -11.26 -10.05 -1.07
CA GLU A 163 -12.04 -11.30 -0.96
C GLU A 163 -11.42 -12.26 0.07
N LYS A 164 -10.09 -12.44 0.03
CA LYS A 164 -9.38 -13.27 1.01
C LYS A 164 -9.43 -12.66 2.42
N PHE A 165 -9.26 -11.34 2.54
CA PHE A 165 -9.35 -10.63 3.81
C PHE A 165 -10.72 -10.81 4.47
N ASP A 166 -11.80 -10.57 3.71
CA ASP A 166 -13.18 -10.69 4.18
C ASP A 166 -13.49 -12.15 4.55
N SER A 167 -12.99 -13.12 3.78
CA SER A 167 -13.13 -14.54 4.12
C SER A 167 -12.44 -14.92 5.43
N LEU A 168 -11.19 -14.50 5.63
CA LEU A 168 -10.46 -14.78 6.87
C LEU A 168 -11.08 -14.06 8.07
N ASN A 169 -11.58 -12.84 7.89
CA ASN A 169 -12.31 -12.13 8.93
C ASN A 169 -13.57 -12.90 9.36
N ARG A 170 -14.36 -13.42 8.41
CA ARG A 170 -15.53 -14.25 8.72
C ARG A 170 -15.14 -15.56 9.43
N ILE A 171 -14.16 -16.29 8.90
CA ILE A 171 -13.72 -17.58 9.44
C ILE A 171 -13.22 -17.45 10.88
N HIS A 172 -12.49 -16.38 11.19
CA HIS A 172 -11.92 -16.15 12.51
C HIS A 172 -12.75 -15.22 13.40
N ALA A 173 -13.99 -14.88 12.99
CA ALA A 173 -14.88 -13.95 13.68
C ALA A 173 -14.18 -12.63 14.08
N LEU A 174 -13.38 -12.08 13.17
CA LEU A 174 -12.65 -10.83 13.34
C LEU A 174 -13.49 -9.66 12.82
N ASN A 175 -13.44 -8.54 13.52
CA ASN A 175 -14.11 -7.30 13.14
C ASN A 175 -13.12 -6.28 12.55
N GLN A 176 -12.22 -6.74 11.69
CA GLN A 176 -11.21 -5.87 11.09
C GLN A 176 -11.71 -5.26 9.77
N GLN A 177 -11.07 -4.18 9.36
CA GLN A 177 -11.37 -3.48 8.12
C GLN A 177 -10.12 -3.34 7.27
N LEU A 178 -10.29 -3.44 5.96
CA LEU A 178 -9.25 -3.09 5.01
C LEU A 178 -9.34 -1.59 4.73
N THR A 179 -8.26 -0.86 5.00
CA THR A 179 -8.19 0.59 4.78
C THR A 179 -7.33 0.87 3.56
N PRO A 180 -7.94 1.13 2.39
CA PRO A 180 -7.21 1.48 1.18
C PRO A 180 -6.72 2.93 1.23
N TYR A 181 -5.54 3.18 0.66
CA TYR A 181 -5.05 4.52 0.34
C TYR A 181 -5.18 4.77 -1.17
N PHE A 182 -5.79 5.91 -1.51
CA PHE A 182 -5.97 6.38 -2.88
C PHE A 182 -5.36 7.77 -3.06
N ILE A 183 -4.81 8.02 -4.25
CA ILE A 183 -4.17 9.28 -4.62
C ILE A 183 -4.98 9.96 -5.72
N SER A 184 -5.42 11.19 -5.47
CA SER A 184 -6.05 12.05 -6.47
C SER A 184 -4.97 12.83 -7.25
N SER A 185 -5.32 13.38 -8.43
CA SER A 185 -4.51 14.39 -9.13
C SER A 185 -3.09 13.94 -9.53
N HIS A 186 -2.83 12.62 -9.53
CA HIS A 186 -1.57 12.08 -10.01
C HIS A 186 -1.45 12.32 -11.54
N PRO A 187 -0.24 12.54 -12.11
CA PRO A 187 -0.08 12.61 -13.55
C PRO A 187 -0.72 11.43 -14.29
N GLY A 188 -1.48 11.73 -15.33
CA GLY A 188 -2.31 10.79 -16.08
C GLY A 188 -3.72 10.60 -15.50
N CYS A 189 -4.04 11.18 -14.35
CA CYS A 189 -5.37 11.09 -13.73
C CYS A 189 -6.26 12.27 -14.11
N THR A 190 -7.36 11.99 -14.82
CA THR A 190 -8.39 12.97 -15.20
C THR A 190 -9.55 12.90 -14.23
N ILE A 191 -10.50 13.83 -14.34
CA ILE A 191 -11.71 13.82 -13.51
C ILE A 191 -12.57 12.57 -13.78
N GLU A 192 -12.60 12.04 -15.01
CA GLU A 192 -13.31 10.81 -15.37
C GLU A 192 -12.69 9.58 -14.70
N HIS A 193 -11.35 9.54 -14.59
CA HIS A 193 -10.65 8.49 -13.84
C HIS A 193 -11.04 8.52 -12.36
N MET A 194 -11.14 9.71 -11.77
CA MET A 194 -11.56 9.87 -10.38
C MET A 194 -13.02 9.49 -10.15
N GLN A 195 -13.91 9.79 -11.10
CA GLN A 195 -15.32 9.39 -11.03
C GLN A 195 -15.44 7.86 -11.00
N LYS A 196 -14.76 7.16 -11.93
CA LYS A 196 -14.72 5.70 -11.95
C LYS A 196 -14.16 5.11 -10.66
N LEU A 197 -13.05 5.67 -10.17
CA LEU A 197 -12.45 5.26 -8.91
C LEU A 197 -13.46 5.38 -7.75
N SER A 198 -14.13 6.54 -7.63
CA SER A 198 -15.18 6.77 -6.63
C SER A 198 -16.29 5.71 -6.71
N ASP A 199 -16.79 5.42 -7.91
CA ASP A 199 -17.90 4.49 -8.11
C ASP A 199 -17.51 3.05 -7.76
N VAL A 200 -16.31 2.61 -8.15
CA VAL A 200 -15.77 1.29 -7.80
C VAL A 200 -15.62 1.16 -6.28
N VAL A 201 -15.05 2.15 -5.60
CA VAL A 201 -14.85 2.13 -4.14
C VAL A 201 -16.19 2.05 -3.41
N LYS A 202 -17.18 2.84 -3.84
CA LYS A 202 -18.55 2.81 -3.29
C LYS A 202 -19.19 1.44 -3.48
N ALA A 203 -19.10 0.87 -4.68
CA ALA A 203 -19.63 -0.46 -4.98
C ALA A 203 -18.97 -1.57 -4.14
N MET A 204 -17.69 -1.43 -3.80
CA MET A 204 -16.97 -2.38 -2.94
C MET A 204 -17.27 -2.21 -1.44
N GLY A 205 -18.07 -1.22 -1.04
CA GLY A 205 -18.40 -0.93 0.36
C GLY A 205 -17.20 -0.48 1.19
N LEU A 206 -16.15 0.03 0.54
CA LEU A 206 -14.93 0.46 1.21
C LEU A 206 -15.16 1.81 1.90
N ARG A 207 -14.80 1.90 3.18
CA ARG A 207 -14.80 3.16 3.91
C ARG A 207 -13.48 3.87 3.66
N LEU A 208 -13.54 4.98 2.93
CA LEU A 208 -12.39 5.85 2.78
C LEU A 208 -12.31 6.80 3.96
N GLU A 209 -11.15 6.82 4.60
CA GLU A 209 -10.87 7.76 5.67
C GLU A 209 -10.18 9.01 5.11
N GLN A 210 -9.27 8.81 4.15
CA GLN A 210 -8.50 9.87 3.53
C GLN A 210 -8.17 9.51 2.09
N VAL A 211 -8.23 10.53 1.24
CA VAL A 211 -7.69 10.51 -0.13
C VAL A 211 -6.63 11.59 -0.16
N GLN A 212 -5.43 11.21 -0.61
CA GLN A 212 -4.29 12.12 -0.64
C GLN A 212 -4.22 12.78 -2.02
N ASP A 213 -4.14 14.10 -2.07
CA ASP A 213 -3.82 14.78 -3.31
C ASP A 213 -2.34 14.56 -3.65
N PHE A 214 -2.06 14.27 -4.92
CA PHE A 214 -0.69 14.14 -5.39
C PHE A 214 0.09 15.43 -5.13
N THR A 215 1.18 15.27 -4.39
CA THR A 215 2.14 16.33 -4.08
C THR A 215 3.45 16.00 -4.79
N PRO A 216 3.91 16.83 -5.76
CA PRO A 216 5.17 16.60 -6.45
C PRO A 216 6.33 16.57 -5.45
N THR A 217 6.90 15.39 -5.23
CA THR A 217 8.05 15.19 -4.36
C THR A 217 9.34 15.19 -5.19
N PRO A 218 10.38 15.98 -4.82
CA PRO A 218 11.63 16.06 -5.58
C PRO A 218 12.22 14.69 -5.94
N MET A 219 12.90 14.61 -7.08
CA MET A 219 13.58 13.41 -7.57
C MET A 219 12.67 12.20 -7.88
N THR A 220 11.35 12.40 -7.98
CA THR A 220 10.41 11.34 -8.38
C THR A 220 10.04 11.44 -9.85
N LEU A 221 9.84 10.29 -10.50
CA LEU A 221 9.36 10.24 -11.88
C LEU A 221 8.02 10.97 -12.05
N ALA A 222 7.09 10.77 -11.12
CA ALA A 222 5.80 11.44 -11.16
C ALA A 222 5.96 12.97 -11.13
N SER A 223 6.93 13.51 -10.38
CA SER A 223 7.17 14.96 -10.38
C SER A 223 7.78 15.45 -11.68
N THR A 224 8.69 14.68 -12.29
CA THR A 224 9.16 15.01 -13.65
C THR A 224 7.99 15.12 -14.62
N ILE A 225 7.10 14.12 -14.63
CA ILE A 225 5.90 14.13 -15.50
C ILE A 225 4.98 15.31 -15.16
N PHE A 226 4.80 15.60 -13.87
CA PHE A 226 3.96 16.71 -13.40
C PHE A 226 4.45 18.06 -13.96
N TYR A 227 5.75 18.33 -13.93
CA TYR A 227 6.29 19.61 -14.39
C TYR A 227 6.49 19.70 -15.91
N THR A 228 6.74 18.57 -16.60
CA THR A 228 6.97 18.57 -18.05
C THR A 228 5.71 18.29 -18.87
N GLY A 229 4.67 17.73 -18.27
CA GLY A 229 3.50 17.21 -18.98
C GLY A 229 3.83 16.05 -19.93
N MET A 230 4.96 15.35 -19.71
CA MET A 230 5.47 14.31 -20.60
C MET A 230 6.08 13.15 -19.82
N ASP A 231 5.88 11.93 -20.33
CA ASP A 231 6.60 10.75 -19.87
C ASP A 231 8.04 10.79 -20.43
N PRO A 232 9.08 10.92 -19.58
CA PRO A 232 10.45 11.08 -20.03
C PRO A 232 11.03 9.82 -20.69
N TYR A 233 10.41 8.65 -20.54
CA TYR A 233 10.86 7.41 -21.18
C TYR A 233 10.27 7.21 -22.57
N THR A 234 9.06 7.73 -22.81
CA THR A 234 8.33 7.50 -24.06
C THR A 234 8.18 8.74 -24.92
N GLY A 235 8.43 9.93 -24.36
CA GLY A 235 8.20 11.22 -25.02
C GLY A 235 6.71 11.54 -25.23
N LYS A 236 5.79 10.73 -24.70
CA LYS A 236 4.36 10.96 -24.87
C LYS A 236 3.87 12.03 -23.89
N LYS A 237 2.95 12.87 -24.35
CA LYS A 237 2.23 13.82 -23.48
C LYS A 237 1.40 13.07 -22.45
N VAL A 238 1.39 13.58 -21.23
CA VAL A 238 0.62 13.05 -20.10
C VAL A 238 -0.20 14.20 -19.52
N PHE A 239 -1.49 13.95 -19.30
CA PHE A 239 -2.36 14.92 -18.64
C PHE A 239 -1.87 15.20 -17.22
N VAL A 240 -1.86 16.48 -16.82
CA VAL A 240 -1.52 16.91 -15.46
C VAL A 240 -2.60 17.88 -15.00
N GLU A 241 -3.17 17.61 -13.84
CA GLU A 241 -4.03 18.56 -13.14
C GLU A 241 -3.18 19.34 -12.14
N ASP A 242 -2.80 20.57 -12.49
CA ASP A 242 -2.02 21.48 -11.64
C ASP A 242 -2.87 22.60 -11.05
N SER A 243 -4.10 22.81 -11.55
CA SER A 243 -4.99 23.85 -11.06
C SER A 243 -5.53 23.51 -9.67
N LYS A 244 -5.58 24.50 -8.77
CA LYS A 244 -6.11 24.33 -7.41
C LYS A 244 -7.55 23.81 -7.44
N ASP A 245 -8.38 24.37 -8.32
CA ASP A 245 -9.79 24.03 -8.43
C ASP A 245 -10.00 22.62 -9.01
N GLY A 246 -9.20 22.23 -10.01
CA GLY A 246 -9.26 20.88 -10.59
C GLY A 246 -8.83 19.80 -9.60
N LYS A 247 -7.74 20.04 -8.85
CA LYS A 247 -7.31 19.16 -7.76
C LYS A 247 -8.39 19.01 -6.68
N LEU A 248 -9.00 20.13 -6.28
CA LEU A 248 -10.08 20.12 -5.28
C LEU A 248 -11.30 19.31 -5.79
N LYS A 249 -11.72 19.52 -7.04
CA LYS A 249 -12.83 18.76 -7.66
C LYS A 249 -12.55 17.27 -7.67
N GLN A 250 -11.34 16.85 -8.06
CA GLN A 250 -10.95 15.43 -8.03
C GLN A 250 -11.04 14.83 -6.63
N ARG A 251 -10.57 15.55 -5.60
CA ARG A 251 -10.63 15.10 -4.21
C ARG A 251 -12.07 15.01 -3.70
N GLU A 252 -12.90 15.98 -4.04
CA GLU A 252 -14.28 16.07 -3.56
C GLU A 252 -15.17 14.91 -4.04
N LEU A 253 -14.86 14.24 -5.17
CA LEU A 253 -15.64 13.11 -5.68
C LEU A 253 -15.80 11.95 -4.67
N PHE A 254 -14.87 11.81 -3.73
CA PHE A 254 -14.93 10.79 -2.68
C PHE A 254 -15.77 11.18 -1.46
N PHE A 255 -15.92 12.48 -1.22
CA PHE A 255 -16.56 13.03 -0.02
C PHE A 255 -17.89 13.74 -0.34
N ALA A 256 -18.16 13.96 -1.63
CA ALA A 256 -19.43 14.47 -2.10
C ALA A 256 -20.53 13.48 -1.66
N LYS A 257 -21.42 13.96 -0.79
CA LYS A 257 -22.70 13.29 -0.51
C LYS A 257 -23.37 12.97 -1.84
N PRO A 258 -24.10 11.84 -1.96
CA PRO A 258 -24.84 11.54 -3.18
C PRO A 258 -25.64 12.78 -3.57
N TYR A 259 -25.50 13.21 -4.83
CA TYR A 259 -26.23 14.34 -5.37
C TYR A 259 -27.73 14.10 -5.14
N ALA A 260 -28.30 14.79 -4.16
CA ALA A 260 -29.74 14.91 -4.02
C ALA A 260 -30.15 16.04 -4.98
N PRO A 261 -30.87 15.76 -6.08
CA PRO A 261 -31.38 16.82 -6.92
C PRO A 261 -32.19 17.78 -6.04
N LYS A 262 -31.84 19.07 -6.07
CA LYS A 262 -32.58 20.11 -5.34
C LYS A 262 -34.05 20.00 -5.77
N LYS A 263 -34.94 19.55 -4.88
CA LYS A 263 -36.38 19.65 -5.10
C LYS A 263 -36.68 21.12 -5.28
N THR A 264 -37.06 21.52 -6.49
CA THR A 264 -37.58 22.84 -6.79
C THR A 264 -38.85 23.01 -5.97
N ILE A 265 -38.77 23.71 -4.84
CA ILE A 265 -39.96 24.13 -4.11
C ILE A 265 -40.61 25.19 -4.99
N LYS A 266 -41.60 24.78 -5.78
CA LYS A 266 -42.52 25.72 -6.42
C LYS A 266 -43.20 26.49 -5.29
N ARG A 267 -42.80 27.75 -5.09
CA ARG A 267 -43.61 28.71 -4.32
C ARG A 267 -44.96 28.78 -5.00
N LYS A 268 -46.02 28.29 -4.35
CA LYS A 268 -47.39 28.61 -4.74
C LYS A 268 -47.53 30.12 -4.62
N ARG A 269 -47.95 30.76 -5.72
CA ARG A 269 -48.46 32.12 -5.71
C ARG A 269 -49.77 32.15 -4.93
#